data_AF-A0A7S2GE73-F1
#
_entry.id   AF-A0A7S2GE73-F1
#
_cell.length_a   1.000
_cell.length_b   1.000
_cell.length_c   1.000
_cell.angle_alpha   90.00
_cell.angle_beta   90.00
_cell.angle_gamma   90.00
#
_symmetry.space_group_name_H-M   'P 1'
#
loop_
_entity.id
_entity.type
_entity.pdbx_description
1 polymer ?
#
loop_
_entity_poly.entity_id
_entity_poly.type
_entity_poly.pdbx_seq_one_letter_code
_entity_poly.pdbx_strand_id
1 'polypeptide(L)'
;EYVGGVSRGVFGFELSPEFADLCFSELVVAVHRACGAVIVAVLIEGNIQVCPQDSHWHPLSTGQVCFAIADSEEALDAVRDPEYEATHWKETLLNTRDVLAKRTALEGPHVAAARLLGKQLQDVLL
;
A
#
# COMPACT_ATOMS: atom_id res chain seq x y z
N GLU A 1 -17.47 15.34 15.23
CA GLU A 1 -16.39 15.09 14.24
C GLU A 1 -15.21 14.28 14.79
N TYR A 2 -14.87 14.33 16.09
CA TYR A 2 -13.74 13.55 16.64
C TYR A 2 -13.97 12.02 16.68
N VAL A 3 -15.21 11.57 16.89
CA VAL A 3 -15.55 10.13 17.04
C VAL A 3 -15.50 9.37 15.70
N GLY A 4 -15.80 10.04 14.58
CA GLY A 4 -15.75 9.43 13.24
C GLY A 4 -14.32 9.14 12.74
N GLY A 5 -13.30 9.76 13.35
CA GLY A 5 -11.90 9.42 13.07
C GLY A 5 -11.43 8.14 13.79
N VAL A 6 -12.12 7.73 14.87
CA VAL A 6 -11.73 6.56 15.69
C VAL A 6 -12.22 5.24 15.06
N SER A 7 -13.23 5.30 14.18
CA SER A 7 -13.75 4.13 13.46
C SER A 7 -12.91 3.74 12.25
N ARG A 8 -11.91 4.54 11.86
CA ARG A 8 -11.11 4.29 10.66
C ARG A 8 -9.88 3.47 10.97
N GLY A 9 -9.71 2.37 10.24
CA GLY A 9 -8.55 1.49 10.29
C GLY A 9 -7.72 1.58 9.02
N VAL A 10 -6.49 1.06 9.08
CA VAL A 10 -5.67 0.79 7.89
C VAL A 10 -5.91 -0.66 7.48
N PHE A 11 -6.33 -0.85 6.24
CA PHE A 11 -6.61 -2.16 5.66
C PHE A 11 -5.80 -2.34 4.38
N GLY A 12 -5.34 -3.56 4.13
CA GLY A 12 -4.74 -3.94 2.86
C GLY A 12 -5.77 -4.63 1.95
N PHE A 13 -5.53 -4.56 0.65
CA PHE A 13 -6.31 -5.28 -0.36
C PHE A 13 -5.53 -5.37 -1.67
N GLU A 14 -5.84 -6.39 -2.45
CA GLU A 14 -5.39 -6.58 -3.82
C GLU A 14 -6.25 -5.75 -4.77
N LEU A 15 -5.61 -4.95 -5.62
CA LEU A 15 -6.28 -4.03 -6.52
C LEU A 15 -7.03 -4.77 -7.63
N SER A 16 -8.31 -4.45 -7.82
CA SER A 16 -9.10 -5.06 -8.90
C SER A 16 -8.65 -4.61 -10.29
N PRO A 17 -8.90 -5.43 -11.33
CA PRO A 17 -8.51 -5.10 -12.71
C PRO A 17 -9.11 -3.80 -13.23
N GLU A 18 -10.27 -3.38 -12.71
CA GLU A 18 -10.96 -2.15 -13.15
C GLU A 18 -10.20 -0.87 -12.76
N PHE A 19 -9.38 -0.96 -11.72
CA PHE A 19 -8.54 0.13 -11.23
C PHE A 19 -7.06 -0.05 -11.58
N ALA A 20 -6.72 -1.14 -12.29
CA ALA A 20 -5.40 -1.35 -12.85
C ALA A 20 -5.10 -0.28 -13.92
N ASP A 21 -3.82 -0.14 -14.23
CA ASP A 21 -3.29 0.85 -15.16
C ASP A 21 -3.45 2.33 -14.77
N LEU A 22 -4.03 2.61 -13.60
CA LEU A 22 -4.10 3.95 -13.04
C LEU A 22 -2.77 4.33 -12.36
N CYS A 23 -2.40 5.60 -12.51
CA CYS A 23 -1.34 6.17 -11.68
C CYS A 23 -1.82 6.30 -10.23
N PHE A 24 -0.90 6.35 -9.26
CA PHE A 24 -1.27 6.43 -7.84
C PHE A 24 -2.23 7.59 -7.51
N SER A 25 -2.00 8.79 -8.06
CA SER A 25 -2.87 9.95 -7.84
C SER A 25 -4.28 9.74 -8.39
N GLU A 26 -4.40 9.12 -9.56
CA GLU A 26 -5.68 8.79 -10.20
C GLU A 26 -6.41 7.72 -9.39
N LEU A 27 -5.66 6.71 -8.93
CA LEU A 27 -6.18 5.63 -8.11
C LEU A 27 -6.75 6.16 -6.78
N VAL A 28 -6.03 7.05 -6.08
CA VAL A 28 -6.53 7.67 -4.84
C VAL A 28 -7.87 8.35 -5.07
N VAL A 29 -8.01 9.10 -6.17
CA VAL A 29 -9.26 9.79 -6.51
C VAL A 29 -10.36 8.78 -6.86
N ALA A 30 -10.04 7.75 -7.63
CA ALA A 30 -10.98 6.71 -8.06
C ALA A 30 -11.53 5.92 -6.87
N VAL A 31 -10.65 5.45 -5.96
CA VAL A 31 -11.03 4.68 -4.78
C VAL A 31 -11.82 5.53 -3.78
N HIS A 32 -11.41 6.78 -3.56
CA HIS A 32 -12.17 7.67 -2.69
C HIS A 32 -13.59 7.92 -3.24
N ARG A 33 -13.76 7.99 -4.56
CA ARG A 33 -15.10 8.12 -5.17
C ARG A 33 -15.90 6.83 -5.10
N ALA A 34 -15.25 5.68 -5.23
CA ALA A 34 -15.91 4.37 -5.25
C ALA A 34 -16.45 4.00 -3.86
N CYS A 35 -15.66 4.18 -2.80
CA CYS A 35 -16.00 3.69 -1.47
C CYS A 35 -15.63 4.63 -0.31
N GLY A 36 -15.13 5.84 -0.58
CA GLY A 36 -14.74 6.79 0.47
C GLY A 36 -13.42 6.45 1.19
N ALA A 37 -12.74 5.38 0.78
CA ALA A 37 -11.44 5.02 1.33
C ALA A 37 -10.32 5.88 0.75
N VAL A 38 -9.25 6.07 1.52
CA VAL A 38 -8.07 6.84 1.10
C VAL A 38 -6.86 5.92 1.04
N ILE A 39 -6.32 5.71 -0.16
CA ILE A 39 -5.08 4.93 -0.32
C ILE A 39 -3.90 5.75 0.19
N VAL A 40 -3.09 5.13 1.03
CA VAL A 40 -1.92 5.74 1.68
C VAL A 40 -0.61 5.09 1.28
N ALA A 41 -0.62 3.83 0.86
CA ALA A 41 0.58 3.13 0.44
C ALA A 41 0.27 2.02 -0.55
N VAL A 42 1.29 1.57 -1.28
CA VAL A 42 1.23 0.45 -2.21
C VAL A 42 2.48 -0.41 -2.06
N LEU A 43 2.34 -1.72 -2.26
CA LEU A 43 3.46 -2.65 -2.32
C LEU A 43 4.00 -2.70 -3.75
N ILE A 44 5.26 -2.30 -3.93
CA ILE A 44 5.95 -2.32 -5.23
C ILE A 44 7.28 -3.02 -5.04
N GLU A 45 7.54 -4.04 -5.86
CA GLU A 45 8.81 -4.79 -5.85
C GLU A 45 9.20 -5.28 -4.44
N GLY A 46 8.20 -5.67 -3.64
CA GLY A 46 8.40 -6.14 -2.26
C GLY A 46 8.62 -5.04 -1.21
N ASN A 47 8.50 -3.75 -1.57
CA ASN A 47 8.63 -2.63 -0.65
C ASN A 47 7.31 -1.87 -0.52
N ILE A 48 6.93 -1.51 0.71
CA ILE A 48 5.76 -0.66 0.96
C ILE A 48 6.17 0.78 0.73
N GLN A 49 5.60 1.41 -0.30
CA GLN A 49 5.86 2.80 -0.63
C GLN A 49 4.69 3.66 -0.19
N VAL A 50 4.96 4.60 0.73
CA VAL A 50 3.96 5.50 1.30
C VAL A 50 3.82 6.73 0.42
N CYS A 51 2.59 7.03 -0.01
CA CYS A 51 2.22 8.17 -0.85
C CYS A 51 3.20 8.43 -2.01
N PRO A 52 3.40 7.47 -2.92
CA PRO A 52 4.28 7.70 -4.05
C PRO A 52 3.72 8.78 -4.98
N GLN A 53 4.42 9.91 -5.08
CA GLN A 53 3.95 11.13 -5.75
C GLN A 53 4.65 11.40 -7.10
N ASP A 54 5.68 10.62 -7.45
CA ASP A 54 6.42 10.87 -8.69
C ASP A 54 5.54 10.55 -9.91
N SER A 55 5.32 11.58 -10.73
CA SER A 55 4.48 11.62 -11.94
C SER A 55 4.87 10.69 -13.09
N HIS A 56 5.89 9.84 -12.89
CA HIS A 56 6.43 8.90 -13.89
C HIS A 56 6.25 7.44 -13.50
N TRP A 57 5.47 7.18 -12.46
CA TRP A 57 5.35 5.84 -11.93
C TRP A 57 4.54 4.92 -12.83
N HIS A 58 4.99 3.67 -12.86
CA HIS A 58 4.37 2.63 -13.65
C HIS A 58 2.92 2.45 -13.24
N PRO A 59 2.03 2.24 -14.23
CA PRO A 59 0.64 1.88 -13.97
C PRO A 59 0.58 0.76 -12.93
N LEU A 60 -0.31 0.90 -11.94
CA LEU A 60 -0.48 -0.14 -10.94
C LEU A 60 -1.06 -1.39 -11.60
N SER A 61 -0.54 -2.56 -11.23
CA SER A 61 -0.93 -3.83 -11.83
C SER A 61 -2.13 -4.43 -11.11
N THR A 62 -2.93 -5.23 -11.81
CA THR A 62 -3.95 -6.09 -11.20
C THR A 62 -3.34 -6.95 -10.09
N GLY A 63 -4.06 -7.14 -8.99
CA GLY A 63 -3.60 -7.93 -7.84
C GLY A 63 -2.54 -7.24 -6.98
N GLN A 64 -2.18 -5.99 -7.30
CA GLN A 64 -1.19 -5.25 -6.54
C GLN A 64 -1.73 -4.89 -5.14
N VAL A 65 -0.96 -5.20 -4.11
CA VAL A 65 -1.35 -4.93 -2.73
C VAL A 65 -1.30 -3.43 -2.45
N CYS A 66 -2.46 -2.86 -2.14
CA CYS A 66 -2.66 -1.48 -1.75
C CYS A 66 -3.06 -1.39 -0.27
N PHE A 67 -2.76 -0.27 0.37
CA PHE A 67 -3.13 0.01 1.75
C PHE A 67 -3.97 1.28 1.80
N ALA A 68 -5.16 1.19 2.40
CA ALA A 68 -6.09 2.29 2.51
C ALA A 68 -6.59 2.49 3.93
N ILE A 69 -6.90 3.75 4.24
CA ILE A 69 -7.68 4.13 5.41
C ILE A 69 -9.16 4.02 5.02
N ALA A 70 -9.89 3.15 5.71
CA ALA A 70 -11.33 2.94 5.48
C ALA A 70 -12.06 2.77 6.81
N ASP A 71 -13.40 2.87 6.78
CA ASP A 71 -14.24 2.66 7.96
C ASP A 71 -14.34 1.17 8.34
N SER A 72 -14.17 0.25 7.39
CA SER A 72 -14.10 -1.19 7.61
C SER A 72 -13.38 -1.92 6.46
N GLU A 73 -13.10 -3.21 6.62
CA GLU A 73 -12.46 -4.02 5.57
C GLU A 73 -13.42 -4.23 4.38
N GLU A 74 -14.72 -4.37 4.65
CA GLU A 74 -15.78 -4.58 3.65
C GLU A 74 -16.02 -3.35 2.77
N ALA A 75 -15.68 -2.15 3.26
CA ALA A 75 -15.74 -0.94 2.45
C ALA A 75 -14.82 -1.00 1.21
N LEU A 76 -13.82 -1.88 1.22
CA LEU A 76 -12.88 -2.06 0.11
C LEU A 76 -13.35 -3.08 -0.92
N ASP A 77 -14.47 -3.79 -0.70
CA ASP A 77 -14.94 -4.85 -1.59
C ASP A 77 -15.23 -4.34 -3.02
N ALA A 78 -15.57 -3.06 -3.18
CA ALA A 78 -15.80 -2.44 -4.50
C ALA A 78 -14.53 -2.22 -5.32
N VAL A 79 -13.35 -2.20 -4.68
CA VAL A 79 -12.05 -1.92 -5.32
C VAL A 79 -11.06 -3.08 -5.19
N ARG A 80 -11.49 -4.13 -4.49
CA ARG A 80 -10.74 -5.36 -4.26
C ARG A 80 -10.93 -6.33 -5.42
N ASP A 81 -9.87 -7.01 -5.80
CA ASP A 81 -9.93 -8.09 -6.78
C ASP A 81 -10.68 -9.31 -6.17
N PRO A 82 -11.79 -9.77 -6.79
CA PRO A 82 -12.55 -10.91 -6.29
C PRO A 82 -11.83 -12.26 -6.45
N GLU A 83 -10.80 -12.34 -7.29
CA GLU A 83 -10.00 -13.57 -7.47
C GLU A 83 -9.02 -13.80 -6.32
N TYR A 84 -8.74 -12.76 -5.53
CA TYR A 84 -7.81 -12.83 -4.39
C TYR A 84 -8.56 -12.96 -3.07
N GLU A 85 -8.10 -13.88 -2.22
CA GLU A 85 -8.64 -14.02 -0.88
C GLU A 85 -8.32 -12.77 -0.04
N ALA A 86 -9.28 -12.32 0.79
CA ALA A 86 -9.13 -11.15 1.66
C ALA A 86 -7.95 -11.23 2.65
N THR A 87 -7.30 -12.38 2.80
CA THR A 87 -6.16 -12.62 3.68
C THR A 87 -4.81 -12.63 2.95
N HIS A 88 -4.78 -12.68 1.63
CA HIS A 88 -3.53 -12.85 0.87
C HIS A 88 -2.55 -11.67 1.07
N TRP A 89 -3.05 -10.44 1.18
CA TRP A 89 -2.23 -9.28 1.54
C TRP A 89 -1.62 -9.38 2.95
N LYS A 90 -2.30 -10.05 3.90
CA LYS A 90 -1.80 -10.26 5.27
C LYS A 90 -0.61 -11.23 5.24
N GLU A 91 -0.70 -12.30 4.47
CA GLU A 91 0.40 -13.24 4.24
C GLU A 91 1.58 -12.54 3.55
N THR A 92 1.29 -11.72 2.55
CA THR A 92 2.30 -10.92 1.84
C THR A 92 3.03 -9.99 2.81
N LEU A 93 2.30 -9.30 3.70
CA LEU A 93 2.90 -8.47 4.74
C LEU A 93 3.77 -9.26 5.72
N LEU A 94 3.32 -10.44 6.16
CA LEU A 94 4.10 -11.30 7.05
C LEU A 94 5.41 -11.74 6.38
N ASN A 95 5.34 -12.11 5.11
CA ASN A 95 6.51 -12.46 4.32
C ASN A 95 7.47 -11.27 4.16
N THR A 96 6.95 -10.08 3.84
CA THR A 96 7.76 -8.86 3.75
C THR A 96 8.43 -8.53 5.09
N ARG A 97 7.69 -8.62 6.21
CA ARG A 97 8.24 -8.45 7.56
C ARG A 97 9.39 -9.42 7.83
N ASP A 98 9.20 -10.70 7.53
CA ASP A 98 10.19 -11.74 7.81
C ASP A 98 11.46 -11.57 6.97
N VAL A 99 11.31 -11.15 5.71
CA VAL A 99 12.44 -10.78 4.83
C VAL A 99 13.19 -9.57 5.39
N LEU A 100 12.47 -8.51 5.80
CA LEU A 100 13.06 -7.32 6.40
C LEU A 100 13.77 -7.62 7.73
N ALA A 101 13.19 -8.50 8.57
CA ALA A 101 13.78 -8.92 9.83
C ALA A 101 15.09 -9.70 9.61
N LYS A 102 15.10 -10.66 8.67
CA LYS A 102 16.30 -11.40 8.28
C LYS A 102 17.40 -10.48 7.77
N ARG A 103 17.06 -9.52 6.91
CA ARG A 103 18.04 -8.55 6.40
C ARG A 103 18.55 -7.62 7.48
N THR A 104 17.68 -7.13 8.35
CA THR A 104 18.09 -6.31 9.50
C THR A 104 19.08 -7.04 10.40
N ALA A 105 18.90 -8.35 10.59
CA ALA A 105 19.83 -9.18 11.35
C ALA A 105 21.20 -9.36 10.65
N LEU A 106 21.24 -9.35 9.32
CA LEU A 106 22.46 -9.54 8.52
C LEU A 106 23.22 -8.24 8.23
N GLU A 107 22.50 -7.17 7.89
CA GLU A 107 23.03 -5.91 7.35
C GLU A 107 22.98 -4.77 8.39
N GLY A 108 22.21 -4.95 9.47
CA GLY A 108 21.98 -3.93 10.49
C GLY A 108 20.77 -3.02 10.19
N PRO A 109 20.22 -2.34 11.22
CA PRO A 109 18.95 -1.60 11.14
C PRO A 109 18.98 -0.36 10.25
N HIS A 110 20.17 0.22 10.02
CA HIS A 110 20.35 1.40 9.19
C HIS A 110 20.12 1.11 7.70
N VAL A 111 20.44 -0.10 7.22
CA VAL A 111 20.25 -0.50 5.82
C VAL A 111 18.79 -0.83 5.51
N ALA A 112 18.08 -1.42 6.48
CA ALA A 112 16.65 -1.71 6.37
C ALA A 112 15.79 -0.42 6.40
N ALA A 113 16.14 0.53 7.28
CA ALA A 113 15.43 1.80 7.39
C ALA A 113 15.60 2.70 6.16
N ALA A 114 16.78 2.72 5.54
CA ALA A 114 17.03 3.50 4.34
C ALA A 114 16.05 3.15 3.21
N ARG A 115 15.67 1.87 3.04
CA ARG A 115 14.73 1.41 1.99
C ARG A 115 13.25 1.63 2.28
N LEU A 116 12.87 1.88 3.53
CA LEU A 116 11.50 2.27 3.88
C LEU A 116 11.22 3.74 3.51
N LEU A 117 12.28 4.53 3.41
CA LEU A 117 12.22 5.90 2.94
C LEU A 117 12.24 5.87 1.41
N GLY A 118 11.24 6.49 0.77
CA GLY A 118 11.20 6.61 -0.68
C GLY A 118 12.50 7.23 -1.22
N LYS A 119 12.82 6.94 -2.48
CA LYS A 119 14.10 7.31 -3.14
C LYS A 119 14.52 8.78 -2.90
N GLN A 120 13.55 9.70 -2.83
CA GLN A 120 13.78 11.11 -2.51
C GLN A 120 14.38 11.38 -1.12
N LEU A 121 14.04 10.60 -0.10
CA LEU A 121 14.62 10.74 1.25
C LEU A 121 15.98 10.03 1.36
N GLN A 122 16.22 8.97 0.58
CA GLN A 122 17.55 8.37 0.45
C GLN A 122 18.55 9.35 -0.15
N ASP A 123 18.17 10.03 -1.24
CA ASP A 123 19.05 10.97 -1.96
C ASP A 123 19.37 12.26 -1.17
N VAL A 124 18.60 12.58 -0.13
CA VAL A 124 18.78 13.77 0.73
C VAL A 124 19.56 13.44 2.02
N LEU A 125 19.57 12.17 2.45
CA LEU A 125 20.20 11.74 3.72
C LEU A 125 21.56 11.05 3.54
N LEU A 126 21.94 10.67 2.31
CA LEU A 126 23.26 10.13 1.94
C LEU A 126 24.06 11.15 1.14
#